data_AF-A0A848D293-F1
#
_entry.id   AF-A0A848D293-F1
#
_cell.length_a   1.000
_cell.length_b   1.000
_cell.length_c   1.000
_cell.angle_alpha   90.00
_cell.angle_beta   90.00
_cell.angle_gamma   90.00
#
_symmetry.space_group_name_H-M   'P 1'
#
loop_
_entity.id
_entity.type
_entity.pdbx_description
1 polymer ?
#
loop_
_entity_poly.entity_id
_entity_poly.type
_entity_poly.pdbx_seq_one_letter_code
_entity_poly.pdbx_strand_id
1 'polypeptide(L)'
;MSLSDLKSMIPSNVSNTFKPTSTIVAGAKYEFTLADGQKAIIRWHSPDSVAASKYPGSVSGTRWTAQIKIGNKQLKTDGTWTKNQSLNEVHIPIKGK
;
A
#
# COMPACT_ATOMS: atom_id res chain seq x y z
N MET A 1 -16.93 -1.88 -2.94
CA MET A 1 -16.19 -3.12 -3.18
C MET A 1 -16.23 -3.95 -1.91
N SER A 2 -16.89 -5.10 -1.98
CA SER A 2 -17.08 -6.05 -0.88
C SER A 2 -15.94 -7.08 -0.82
N LEU A 3 -15.84 -7.85 0.28
CA LEU A 3 -14.90 -8.97 0.35
C LEU A 3 -15.21 -10.05 -0.71
N SER A 4 -16.49 -10.20 -1.08
CA SER A 4 -16.91 -11.11 -2.14
C SER A 4 -16.41 -10.67 -3.51
N ASP A 5 -16.45 -9.36 -3.79
CA ASP A 5 -15.92 -8.78 -5.04
C ASP A 5 -14.40 -8.99 -5.16
N LEU A 6 -13.67 -8.92 -4.03
CA LEU A 6 -12.24 -9.22 -4.00
C LEU A 6 -11.95 -10.70 -4.26
N LYS A 7 -12.73 -11.59 -3.64
CA LYS A 7 -12.56 -13.04 -3.78
C LYS A 7 -12.80 -13.51 -5.22
N SER A 8 -13.74 -12.91 -5.94
CA SER A 8 -14.00 -13.27 -7.34
C SER A 8 -12.88 -12.87 -8.31
N MET A 9 -11.97 -11.98 -7.91
CA MET A 9 -10.79 -11.63 -8.69
C MET A 9 -9.65 -12.64 -8.56
N ILE A 10 -9.74 -13.60 -7.63
CA ILE A 10 -8.74 -14.66 -7.46
C ILE A 10 -9.02 -15.74 -8.53
N PRO A 11 -8.02 -16.11 -9.36
CA PRO A 11 -8.17 -17.21 -10.29
C PRO A 11 -8.61 -18.49 -9.60
N SER A 12 -9.47 -19.29 -10.23
CA SER A 12 -10.08 -20.49 -9.64
C SER A 12 -9.05 -21.56 -9.21
N ASN A 13 -7.84 -21.52 -9.75
CA ASN A 13 -6.73 -22.41 -9.43
C ASN A 13 -5.77 -21.84 -8.36
N VAL A 14 -6.06 -20.68 -7.77
CA VAL A 14 -5.22 -20.03 -6.76
C VAL A 14 -5.95 -19.99 -5.42
N SER A 15 -5.28 -20.47 -4.36
CA SER A 15 -5.83 -20.41 -3.01
C SER A 15 -5.96 -18.96 -2.54
N ASN A 16 -7.10 -18.62 -1.94
CA ASN A 16 -7.31 -17.32 -1.35
C ASN A 16 -6.43 -17.12 -0.10
N THR A 17 -5.49 -16.18 -0.16
CA THR A 17 -4.59 -15.84 0.94
C THR A 17 -4.90 -14.48 1.58
N PHE A 18 -6.04 -13.86 1.24
CA PHE A 18 -6.40 -12.57 1.81
C PHE A 18 -6.47 -12.62 3.34
N LYS A 19 -5.82 -11.64 3.96
CA LYS A 19 -5.84 -11.42 5.40
C LYS A 19 -6.57 -10.10 5.70
N PRO A 20 -7.37 -10.03 6.78
CA PRO A 20 -7.97 -8.78 7.20
C PRO A 20 -6.90 -7.71 7.46
N THR A 21 -7.21 -6.45 7.14
CA THR A 21 -6.30 -5.33 7.38
C THR A 21 -5.84 -5.25 8.85
N SER A 22 -6.68 -5.67 9.79
CA SER A 22 -6.36 -5.70 11.23
C SER A 22 -5.12 -6.51 11.57
N THR A 23 -4.82 -7.57 10.81
CA THR A 23 -3.66 -8.44 11.08
C THR A 23 -2.34 -7.90 10.53
N ILE A 24 -2.37 -6.78 9.81
CA ILE A 24 -1.16 -6.18 9.25
C ILE A 24 -0.41 -5.44 10.35
N VAL A 25 0.85 -5.82 10.55
CA VAL A 25 1.77 -5.23 11.51
C VAL A 25 2.44 -3.97 10.94
N ALA A 26 2.89 -3.08 11.84
CA ALA A 26 3.61 -1.88 11.43
C ALA A 26 4.92 -2.27 10.72
N GLY A 27 5.24 -1.59 9.61
CA GLY A 27 6.42 -1.88 8.81
C GLY A 27 6.32 -3.15 7.95
N ALA A 28 5.15 -3.81 7.89
CA ALA A 28 4.97 -4.99 7.06
C ALA A 28 5.31 -4.69 5.60
N LYS A 29 6.04 -5.62 4.98
CA LYS A 29 6.54 -5.51 3.61
C LYS A 29 6.30 -6.82 2.89
N TYR A 30 5.66 -6.73 1.74
CA TYR A 30 5.37 -7.86 0.86
C TYR A 30 5.98 -7.58 -0.51
N GLU A 31 6.63 -8.59 -1.07
CA GLU A 31 7.28 -8.51 -2.37
C GLU A 31 6.78 -9.64 -3.27
N PHE A 32 6.55 -9.31 -4.53
CA PHE A 32 6.07 -10.22 -5.56
C PHE A 32 6.88 -10.00 -6.83
N THR A 33 7.15 -11.08 -7.56
CA THR A 33 7.66 -11.01 -8.93
C THR A 33 6.48 -11.14 -9.89
N LEU A 34 6.31 -10.14 -10.75
CA LEU A 34 5.26 -10.12 -11.76
C LEU A 34 5.67 -10.96 -12.98
N ALA A 35 4.70 -11.31 -13.83
CA ALA A 35 4.92 -12.12 -15.01
C ALA A 35 5.90 -11.50 -16.02
N ASP A 36 5.99 -10.16 -16.05
CA ASP A 36 6.93 -9.40 -16.87
C ASP A 36 8.32 -9.25 -16.22
N GLY A 37 8.57 -9.94 -15.10
CA GLY A 37 9.82 -9.91 -14.34
C GLY A 37 9.98 -8.71 -13.42
N GLN A 38 9.04 -7.76 -13.40
CA GLN A 38 9.12 -6.62 -12.49
C GLN A 38 8.83 -7.04 -11.04
N LYS A 39 9.44 -6.33 -10.07
CA LYS A 39 9.12 -6.48 -8.66
C LYS A 39 7.99 -5.56 -8.27
N ALA A 40 6.91 -6.11 -7.71
CA ALA A 40 5.88 -5.37 -7.00
C ALA A 40 6.16 -5.45 -5.49
N ILE A 41 6.19 -4.30 -4.82
CA ILE A 41 6.47 -4.17 -3.39
C ILE A 41 5.34 -3.37 -2.76
N ILE A 42 4.76 -3.89 -1.69
CA ILE A 42 3.77 -3.18 -0.89
C ILE A 42 4.29 -3.06 0.54
N ARG A 43 4.31 -1.84 1.07
CA ARG A 43 4.77 -1.53 2.43
C ARG A 43 3.69 -0.81 3.21
N TRP A 44 3.49 -1.23 4.45
CA TRP A 44 2.54 -0.63 5.39
C TRP A 44 3.27 0.19 6.44
N HIS A 45 2.78 1.40 6.66
CA HIS A 45 3.30 2.34 7.64
C HIS A 45 2.19 2.70 8.63
N SER A 46 2.50 2.56 9.92
CA SER A 46 1.70 3.15 10.98
C SER A 46 1.83 4.68 10.97
N PRO A 47 0.93 5.42 11.65
CA PRO A 47 1.10 6.85 11.83
C PRO A 47 2.49 7.18 12.40
N ASP A 48 3.17 8.14 11.79
CA ASP A 48 4.51 8.58 12.19
C ASP A 48 4.42 9.96 12.87
N SER A 49 4.58 9.97 14.20
CA SER A 49 4.55 11.21 14.99
C SER A 49 5.65 12.20 14.61
N VAL A 50 6.80 11.71 14.12
CA VAL A 50 7.89 12.58 13.65
C VAL A 50 7.48 13.25 12.34
N ALA A 51 6.89 12.49 11.42
CA ALA A 51 6.35 13.05 10.18
C ALA A 51 5.22 14.05 10.45
N ALA A 52 4.34 13.78 11.41
CA ALA A 52 3.28 14.69 11.83
C ALA A 52 3.82 16.03 12.37
N SER A 53 4.91 15.98 13.14
CA SER A 53 5.53 17.18 13.71
C SER A 53 6.31 17.99 12.67
N LYS A 54 7.01 17.32 11.74
CA LYS A 54 7.88 18.00 10.76
C LYS A 54 7.15 18.50 9.52
N TYR A 55 6.06 17.85 9.12
CA TYR A 55 5.38 18.10 7.86
C TYR A 55 3.88 18.32 8.09
N PRO A 56 3.43 19.57 8.26
CA PRO A 56 2.02 19.89 8.38
C PRO A 56 1.22 19.33 7.18
N GLY A 57 0.18 18.54 7.46
CA GLY A 57 -0.64 17.89 6.41
C GLY A 57 -0.09 16.55 5.88
N SER A 58 0.97 16.00 6.48
CA SER A 58 1.44 14.66 6.13
C SER A 58 0.37 13.59 6.38
N VAL A 59 0.07 12.79 5.35
CA VAL A 59 -0.89 11.69 5.46
C VAL A 59 -0.33 10.61 6.38
N SER A 60 0.94 10.24 6.20
CA SER A 60 1.61 9.24 7.04
C SER A 60 1.76 9.70 8.49
N GLY A 61 1.68 11.01 8.77
CA GLY A 61 1.70 11.51 10.15
C GLY A 61 0.40 11.31 10.92
N THR A 62 -0.74 11.17 10.22
CA THR A 62 -2.07 11.19 10.86
C THR A 62 -2.80 9.85 10.86
N ARG A 63 -2.41 8.93 9.98
CA ARG A 63 -3.12 7.66 9.78
C ARG A 63 -2.22 6.59 9.18
N TRP A 64 -2.71 5.35 9.20
CA TRP A 64 -2.07 4.23 8.50
C TRP A 64 -2.05 4.46 6.99
N THR A 65 -0.91 4.18 6.37
CA THR A 65 -0.71 4.31 4.93
C THR A 65 -0.04 3.08 4.33
N ALA A 66 -0.27 2.85 3.05
CA ALA A 66 0.46 1.89 2.25
C ALA A 66 1.20 2.60 1.12
N GLN A 67 2.38 2.09 0.77
CA GLN A 67 3.11 2.45 -0.44
C GLN A 67 3.15 1.24 -1.37
N ILE A 68 2.75 1.44 -2.63
CA ILE A 68 2.78 0.41 -3.66
C ILE A 68 3.82 0.83 -4.70
N LYS A 69 4.83 -0.02 -4.93
CA LYS A 69 5.91 0.19 -5.89
C LYS A 69 5.93 -0.95 -6.90
N ILE A 70 6.01 -0.63 -8.19
CA ILE A 70 6.29 -1.60 -9.26
C ILE A 70 7.50 -1.12 -10.03
N GLY A 71 8.54 -1.96 -10.11
CA GLY A 71 9.82 -1.58 -10.71
C GLY A 71 10.41 -0.35 -10.00
N ASN A 72 10.58 0.75 -10.73
CA ASN A 72 11.10 2.01 -10.19
C ASN A 72 10.02 3.10 -9.95
N LYS A 73 8.73 2.77 -10.09
CA LYS A 73 7.62 3.72 -9.91
C LYS A 73 6.76 3.37 -8.70
N GLN A 74 6.19 4.38 -8.08
CA GLN A 74 5.20 4.27 -7.01
C GLN A 74 3.83 4.77 -7.46
N LEU A 75 2.78 4.13 -6.95
CA LEU A 75 1.39 4.52 -7.18
C LEU A 75 1.05 5.73 -6.31
N LYS A 76 0.44 6.75 -6.92
CA LYS A 76 -0.15 7.88 -6.21
C LYS A 76 -1.62 7.62 -5.87
N THR A 77 -2.15 8.38 -4.91
CA THR A 77 -3.57 8.37 -4.52
C THR A 77 -4.54 8.71 -5.65
N ASP A 78 -4.07 9.38 -6.71
CA ASP A 78 -4.86 9.67 -7.92
C ASP A 78 -4.86 8.54 -8.96
N GLY A 79 -4.20 7.41 -8.67
CA GLY A 79 -4.11 6.26 -9.56
C GLY A 79 -2.98 6.32 -10.60
N THR A 80 -2.23 7.42 -10.66
CA THR A 80 -1.10 7.58 -11.59
C THR A 80 0.23 7.15 -10.96
N TRP A 81 1.25 6.94 -11.79
CA TRP A 81 2.56 6.44 -11.36
C TRP A 81 3.63 7.52 -11.38
N THR A 82 4.50 7.55 -10.37
CA THR A 82 5.60 8.52 -10.24
C THR A 82 6.93 7.84 -9.91
N LYS A 83 8.05 8.45 -10.30
CA LYS A 83 9.39 8.06 -9.81
C LYS A 83 9.78 8.83 -8.54
N ASN A 84 9.08 9.93 -8.22
CA ASN A 84 9.35 10.74 -7.04
C ASN A 84 8.70 10.10 -5.80
N GLN A 85 9.54 9.54 -4.93
CA GLN A 85 9.10 8.78 -3.76
C GLN A 85 8.87 9.65 -2.51
N SER A 86 9.24 10.94 -2.57
CA SER A 86 9.09 11.87 -1.44
C SER A 86 7.73 12.56 -1.39
N LEU A 87 6.84 12.24 -2.33
CA LEU A 87 5.51 12.82 -2.44
C LEU A 87 4.58 12.32 -1.33
N ASN A 88 3.74 13.19 -0.78
CA ASN A 88 2.74 12.78 0.22
C ASN A 88 1.70 11.84 -0.44
N GLU A 89 1.44 12.05 -1.72
CA GLU A 89 0.48 11.33 -2.56
C GLU A 89 0.86 9.86 -2.79
N VAL A 90 2.10 9.45 -2.55
CA VAL A 90 2.47 8.02 -2.61
C VAL A 90 2.10 7.25 -1.34
N HIS A 91 1.65 7.95 -0.28
CA HIS A 91 1.18 7.36 0.97
C HIS A 91 -0.33 7.16 0.90
N ILE A 92 -0.75 6.00 0.39
CA ILE A 92 -2.16 5.68 0.16
C ILE A 92 -2.84 5.39 1.50
N PRO A 93 -3.88 6.14 1.91
CA PRO A 93 -4.59 5.91 3.16
C PRO A 93 -5.23 4.52 3.23
N ILE A 94 -5.13 3.86 4.37
CA ILE A 94 -5.78 2.57 4.62
C ILE A 94 -7.10 2.80 5.36
N LYS A 95 -8.18 2.21 4.85
CA LYS A 95 -9.48 2.22 5.55
C LYS A 95 -9.53 1.10 6.60
N GLY A 96 -10.10 1.41 7.78
CA GLY A 96 -10.36 0.40 8.83
C GLY A 96 -9.16 0.08 9.73
N LYS A 97 -8.22 1.02 9.87
CA LYS A 97 -7.10 1.00 10.82
C LYS A 97 -7.05 2.32 11.58
#